data_AF-C6ZIW0-F1
#
_entry.id   AF-C6ZIW0-F1
#
_cell.length_a   1.000
_cell.length_b   1.000
_cell.length_c   1.000
_cell.angle_alpha   90.00
_cell.angle_beta   90.00
_cell.angle_gamma   90.00
#
_symmetry.space_group_name_H-M   'P 1'
#
loop_
_entity.id
_entity.type
_entity.pdbx_description
1 polymer ?
#
loop_
_entity_poly.entity_id
_entity_poly.type
_entity_poly.pdbx_seq_one_letter_code
_entity_poly.pdbx_strand_id
1 'polypeptide(L)'
;LAAPRPTTGESVVEADLKTALEVLHLYDLHSMVEEWFTEVLQMDLQRNIAPEFWNGINQHENAVEEEQCVVLLLDAFRLLMSRLDPYLRSLDILGRWIDTGLLVSSDSQMLRDKVYTMFKAILFFSTSKNFQDMIQQFYSRTFKIYMKQKKKADDSGSDCDSSMNENEHESDSDDRGGDDAECPGCQSNRDQCWCLCAMEQFQQLSNIFHRLNLLERVCSDAVTTILHKMIEERMEKKCRGEYERSFLGEFQEWIEKVIGWLSKVFLQDGTVPPTTPETSCTLKRWRCHVQRFFYRLYASMRIEELFNIIRDFPESKPAMK
;
A
#
# COMPACT_ATOMS: atom_id res chain seq x y z
N LEU A 1 -8.35 -24.50 -21.21
CA LEU A 1 -7.48 -25.29 -20.31
C LEU A 1 -6.11 -25.41 -20.94
N ALA A 2 -5.30 -24.36 -20.81
CA ALA A 2 -3.89 -24.38 -21.20
C ALA A 2 -3.09 -24.65 -19.93
N ALA A 3 -2.46 -25.82 -19.85
CA ALA A 3 -1.52 -26.13 -18.78
C ALA A 3 -0.27 -25.25 -18.94
N PRO A 4 0.30 -24.70 -17.86
CA PRO A 4 1.59 -24.03 -17.94
C PRO A 4 2.65 -25.08 -18.21
N ARG A 5 3.38 -24.94 -19.33
CA ARG A 5 4.56 -25.76 -19.62
C ARG A 5 5.62 -25.43 -18.56
N PRO A 6 6.17 -26.44 -17.85
CA PRO A 6 7.34 -26.20 -17.01
C PRO A 6 8.53 -25.86 -17.91
N THR A 7 9.18 -24.76 -17.56
CA THR A 7 10.49 -24.29 -18.03
C THR A 7 11.52 -25.42 -17.91
N THR A 8 11.74 -26.13 -19.01
CA THR A 8 12.51 -27.38 -19.06
C THR A 8 13.99 -27.21 -18.69
N GLY A 9 14.49 -25.97 -18.66
CA GLY A 9 15.84 -25.64 -18.21
C GLY A 9 16.00 -25.50 -16.69
N GLU A 10 14.95 -25.09 -15.96
CA GLU A 10 15.02 -24.92 -14.50
C GLU A 10 15.05 -26.27 -13.77
N SER A 11 14.34 -27.28 -14.30
CA SER A 11 14.33 -28.61 -13.70
C SER A 11 15.65 -29.37 -13.86
N VAL A 12 16.42 -29.07 -14.91
CA VAL A 12 17.72 -29.72 -15.16
C VAL A 12 18.77 -29.17 -14.20
N VAL A 13 18.81 -27.84 -14.02
CA VAL A 13 19.72 -27.21 -13.05
C VAL A 13 19.38 -27.62 -11.62
N GLU A 14 18.09 -27.73 -11.28
CA GLU A 14 17.67 -28.22 -9.96
C GLU A 14 18.06 -29.69 -9.71
N ALA A 15 17.99 -30.55 -10.73
CA ALA A 15 18.41 -31.95 -10.64
C ALA A 15 19.93 -32.08 -10.44
N ASP A 16 20.72 -31.33 -11.21
CA ASP A 16 22.19 -31.33 -11.07
C ASP A 16 22.62 -30.78 -9.70
N LEU A 17 21.96 -29.71 -9.23
CA LEU A 17 22.21 -29.14 -7.91
C LEU A 17 21.83 -30.12 -6.78
N LYS A 18 20.75 -30.89 -6.95
CA LYS A 18 20.37 -31.93 -5.98
C LYS A 18 21.43 -33.03 -5.91
N THR A 19 21.96 -33.48 -7.04
CA THR A 19 23.07 -34.46 -7.07
C THR A 19 24.32 -33.89 -6.42
N ALA A 20 24.64 -32.61 -6.64
CA ALA A 20 25.75 -31.95 -5.94
C ALA A 20 25.52 -31.86 -4.42
N LEU A 21 24.28 -31.59 -3.99
CA LEU A 21 23.91 -31.56 -2.58
C LEU A 21 24.03 -32.95 -1.92
N GLU A 22 23.63 -34.01 -2.62
CA GLU A 22 23.81 -35.40 -2.18
C GLU A 22 25.29 -35.74 -1.99
N VAL A 23 26.16 -35.25 -2.87
CA VAL A 23 27.62 -35.37 -2.68
C VAL A 23 28.10 -34.60 -1.45
N LEU A 24 27.63 -33.37 -1.24
CA LEU A 24 27.98 -32.59 -0.04
C LEU A 24 27.46 -33.22 1.25
N HIS A 25 26.33 -33.94 1.18
CA HIS A 25 25.80 -34.71 2.29
C HIS A 25 26.74 -35.84 2.71
N LEU A 26 27.39 -36.52 1.75
CA LEU A 26 28.38 -37.56 2.04
C LEU A 26 29.62 -37.05 2.79
N TYR A 27 29.87 -35.73 2.76
CA TYR A 27 31.00 -35.07 3.43
C TYR A 27 30.56 -34.18 4.60
N ASP A 28 29.32 -34.30 5.08
CA ASP A 28 28.75 -33.49 6.18
C ASP A 28 28.79 -31.96 5.96
N LEU A 29 28.93 -31.50 4.71
CA LEU A 29 29.00 -30.07 4.34
C LEU A 29 27.64 -29.47 4.02
N HIS A 30 26.57 -30.26 4.08
CA HIS A 30 25.23 -29.86 3.69
C HIS A 30 24.64 -28.75 4.60
N SER A 31 25.01 -28.70 5.88
CA SER A 31 24.58 -27.65 6.82
C SER A 31 25.22 -26.29 6.54
N MET A 32 26.40 -26.25 5.92
CA MET A 32 27.12 -25.01 5.61
C MET A 32 26.49 -24.24 4.46
N VAL A 33 25.63 -24.87 3.65
CA VAL A 33 25.00 -24.25 2.47
C VAL A 33 24.01 -23.15 2.88
N GLU A 34 23.27 -23.36 3.97
CA GLU A 34 22.34 -22.35 4.50
C GLU A 34 23.10 -21.12 5.00
N GLU A 35 24.12 -21.34 5.84
CA GLU A 35 24.95 -20.27 6.39
C GLU A 35 25.65 -19.50 5.26
N TRP A 36 26.31 -20.22 4.34
CA TRP A 36 26.97 -19.64 3.17
C TRP A 36 26.00 -18.82 2.31
N PHE A 37 24.80 -19.33 2.02
CA PHE A 37 23.79 -18.59 1.27
C PHE A 37 23.42 -17.28 1.97
N THR A 38 23.16 -17.33 3.29
CA THR A 38 22.80 -16.13 4.05
C THR A 38 23.94 -15.11 4.12
N GLU A 39 25.19 -15.55 4.27
CA GLU A 39 26.37 -14.68 4.31
C GLU A 39 26.65 -14.04 2.94
N VAL A 40 26.60 -14.81 1.86
CA VAL A 40 26.80 -14.29 0.50
C VAL A 40 25.71 -13.28 0.15
N LEU A 41 24.45 -13.60 0.45
CA LEU A 41 23.33 -12.68 0.26
C LEU A 41 23.50 -11.40 1.08
N GLN A 42 23.90 -11.52 2.35
CA GLN A 42 24.14 -10.37 3.20
C GLN A 42 25.24 -9.47 2.63
N MET A 43 26.35 -10.07 2.21
CA MET A 43 27.49 -9.34 1.66
C MET A 43 27.13 -8.64 0.36
N ASP A 44 26.43 -9.31 -0.56
CA ASP A 44 26.00 -8.72 -1.83
C ASP A 44 24.98 -7.60 -1.63
N LEU A 45 24.05 -7.80 -0.69
CA LEU A 45 23.05 -6.79 -0.33
C LEU A 45 23.69 -5.52 0.20
N GLN A 46 24.70 -5.64 1.06
CA GLN A 46 25.40 -4.48 1.64
C GLN A 46 26.33 -3.78 0.66
N ARG A 47 27.05 -4.53 -0.19
CA ARG A 47 28.10 -3.97 -1.05
C ARG A 47 27.59 -3.46 -2.39
N ASN A 48 26.60 -4.13 -2.97
CA ASN A 48 26.18 -3.89 -4.34
C ASN A 48 24.72 -3.42 -4.41
N ILE A 49 23.78 -4.22 -3.90
CA ILE A 49 22.34 -4.00 -4.12
C ILE A 49 21.83 -2.76 -3.39
N ALA A 50 22.13 -2.60 -2.09
CA ALA A 50 21.65 -1.46 -1.32
C ALA A 50 22.22 -0.12 -1.84
N PRO A 51 23.53 0.00 -2.13
CA PRO A 51 24.07 1.21 -2.75
C PRO A 51 23.50 1.50 -4.13
N GLU A 52 23.33 0.49 -5.01
CA GLU A 52 22.72 0.66 -6.34
C GLU A 52 21.28 1.18 -6.23
N PHE A 53 20.48 0.60 -5.33
CA PHE A 53 19.11 1.03 -5.05
C PHE A 53 19.05 2.46 -4.53
N TRP A 54 19.82 2.79 -3.49
CA TRP A 54 19.79 4.12 -2.87
C TRP A 54 20.40 5.19 -3.78
N ASN A 55 21.40 4.86 -4.59
CA ASN A 55 21.90 5.78 -5.63
C ASN A 55 20.84 6.04 -6.69
N GLY A 56 20.06 5.02 -7.05
CA GLY A 56 18.84 5.19 -7.84
C GLY A 56 17.97 6.27 -7.20
N ILE A 57 17.40 5.99 -6.03
CA ILE A 57 16.47 6.91 -5.33
C ILE A 57 17.05 8.32 -5.13
N ASN A 58 18.32 8.47 -4.78
CA ASN A 58 18.93 9.78 -4.55
C ASN A 58 19.14 10.59 -5.84
N GLN A 59 19.32 9.95 -7.00
CA GLN A 59 19.35 10.66 -8.29
C GLN A 59 18.01 11.35 -8.61
N HIS A 60 16.93 10.94 -7.94
CA HIS A 60 15.58 11.46 -8.15
C HIS A 60 15.32 12.78 -7.39
N GLU A 61 16.25 13.24 -6.54
CA GLU A 61 16.17 14.55 -5.87
C GLU A 61 16.17 15.73 -6.87
N ASN A 62 16.55 15.49 -8.13
CA ASN A 62 16.61 16.51 -9.19
C ASN A 62 15.42 16.47 -10.16
N ALA A 63 14.47 15.54 -10.01
CA ALA A 63 13.31 15.46 -10.89
C ALA A 63 12.29 16.57 -10.55
N VAL A 64 11.90 17.34 -11.56
CA VAL A 64 11.02 18.53 -11.41
C VAL A 64 9.53 18.14 -11.44
N GLU A 65 9.18 17.01 -12.06
CA GLU A 65 7.80 16.59 -12.28
C GLU A 65 7.43 15.34 -11.45
N GLU A 66 6.26 15.39 -10.80
CA GLU A 66 5.74 14.28 -9.99
C GLU A 66 5.61 12.97 -10.78
N GLU A 67 5.22 13.03 -12.06
CA GLU A 67 5.06 11.85 -12.91
C GLU A 67 6.40 11.11 -13.11
N GLN A 68 7.47 11.88 -13.34
CA GLN A 68 8.81 11.32 -13.51
C GLN A 68 9.32 10.70 -12.20
N CYS A 69 9.05 11.32 -11.04
CA CYS A 69 9.39 10.76 -9.74
C CYS A 69 8.75 9.38 -9.51
N VAL A 70 7.49 9.20 -9.91
CA VAL A 70 6.77 7.92 -9.76
C VAL A 70 7.34 6.83 -10.66
N VAL A 71 7.64 7.16 -11.92
CA VAL A 71 8.24 6.20 -12.86
C VAL A 71 9.63 5.77 -12.38
N LEU A 72 10.46 6.72 -11.98
CA LEU A 72 11.81 6.45 -11.49
C LEU A 72 11.78 5.63 -10.19
N LEU A 73 10.87 5.93 -9.27
CA LEU A 73 10.64 5.12 -8.06
C LEU A 73 10.31 3.67 -8.43
N LEU A 74 9.41 3.46 -9.39
CA LEU A 74 9.07 2.11 -9.82
C LEU A 74 10.25 1.41 -10.49
N ASP A 75 11.03 2.11 -11.30
CA ASP A 75 12.22 1.55 -11.95
C ASP A 75 13.29 1.13 -10.93
N ALA A 76 13.49 1.92 -9.87
CA ALA A 76 14.37 1.54 -8.76
C ALA A 76 13.90 0.24 -8.08
N PHE A 77 12.59 0.09 -7.86
CA PHE A 77 12.02 -1.13 -7.29
C PHE A 77 12.02 -2.33 -8.26
N ARG A 78 11.87 -2.10 -9.56
CA ARG A 78 12.03 -3.15 -10.58
C ARG A 78 13.47 -3.64 -10.66
N LEU A 79 14.44 -2.73 -10.62
CA LEU A 79 15.85 -3.07 -10.55
C LEU A 79 16.15 -3.90 -9.30
N LEU A 80 15.69 -3.44 -8.13
CA LEU A 80 15.83 -4.18 -6.88
C LEU A 80 15.22 -5.59 -6.98
N MET A 81 14.01 -5.71 -7.52
CA MET A 81 13.38 -7.01 -7.74
C MET A 81 14.22 -7.89 -8.68
N SER A 82 14.74 -7.35 -9.78
CA SER A 82 15.55 -8.13 -10.73
C SER A 82 16.86 -8.65 -10.12
N ARG A 83 17.47 -7.88 -9.21
CA ARG A 83 18.68 -8.29 -8.47
C ARG A 83 18.37 -9.34 -7.41
N LEU A 84 17.21 -9.25 -6.76
CA LEU A 84 16.79 -10.18 -5.71
C LEU A 84 16.13 -11.47 -6.24
N ASP A 85 15.59 -11.47 -7.47
CA ASP A 85 14.87 -12.61 -8.04
C ASP A 85 15.68 -13.92 -8.05
N PRO A 86 16.98 -13.95 -8.41
CA PRO A 86 17.80 -15.16 -8.32
C PRO A 86 17.91 -15.69 -6.88
N TYR A 87 18.09 -14.79 -5.90
CA TYR A 87 18.19 -15.16 -4.49
C TYR A 87 16.85 -15.67 -3.94
N LEU A 88 15.73 -15.08 -4.35
CA LEU A 88 14.40 -15.55 -3.98
C LEU A 88 14.11 -16.94 -4.57
N ARG A 89 14.48 -17.19 -5.82
CA ARG A 89 14.37 -18.54 -6.42
C ARG A 89 15.24 -19.54 -5.69
N SER A 90 16.49 -19.19 -5.37
CA SER A 90 17.38 -20.04 -4.58
C SER A 90 16.83 -20.31 -3.18
N LEU A 91 16.21 -19.32 -2.54
CA LEU A 91 15.54 -19.47 -1.25
C LEU A 91 14.35 -20.43 -1.34
N ASP A 92 13.54 -20.37 -2.40
CA ASP A 92 12.43 -21.31 -2.62
C ASP A 92 12.92 -22.74 -2.87
N ILE A 93 14.04 -22.91 -3.58
CA ILE A 93 14.70 -24.22 -3.78
C ILE A 93 15.21 -24.78 -2.45
N LEU A 94 15.95 -23.97 -1.68
CA LEU A 94 16.44 -24.34 -0.35
C LEU A 94 15.30 -24.69 0.60
N GLY A 95 14.22 -23.90 0.60
CA GLY A 95 13.03 -24.16 1.39
C GLY A 95 12.41 -25.52 1.06
N ARG A 96 12.27 -25.86 -0.23
CA ARG A 96 11.79 -27.19 -0.66
C ARG A 96 12.72 -28.31 -0.18
N TRP A 97 14.04 -28.11 -0.22
CA TRP A 97 14.98 -29.14 0.22
C TRP A 97 14.94 -29.37 1.74
N ILE A 98 14.75 -28.31 2.53
CA ILE A 98 14.51 -28.40 3.98
C ILE A 98 13.20 -29.16 4.24
N ASP A 99 12.12 -28.82 3.54
CA ASP A 99 10.81 -29.49 3.72
C ASP A 99 10.86 -30.98 3.35
N THR A 100 11.71 -31.36 2.37
CA THR A 100 11.94 -32.77 2.00
C THR A 100 12.90 -33.51 2.92
N GLY A 101 13.50 -32.84 3.90
CA GLY A 101 14.46 -33.43 4.85
C GLY A 101 15.84 -33.72 4.24
N LEU A 102 16.17 -33.17 3.07
CA LEU A 102 17.51 -33.29 2.47
C LEU A 102 18.56 -32.46 3.22
N LEU A 103 18.11 -31.42 3.92
CA LEU A 103 18.96 -30.55 4.76
C LEU A 103 18.52 -30.69 6.21
N VAL A 104 19.46 -31.04 7.10
CA VAL A 104 19.27 -30.95 8.55
C VAL A 104 19.49 -29.49 8.95
N SER A 105 18.47 -28.67 8.73
CA SER A 105 18.47 -27.22 8.95
C SER A 105 17.28 -26.82 9.82
N SER A 106 17.32 -25.58 10.32
CA SER A 106 16.15 -24.94 10.92
C SER A 106 14.97 -24.92 9.94
N ASP A 107 13.75 -24.83 10.47
CA ASP A 107 12.47 -24.78 9.71
C ASP A 107 12.57 -23.85 8.49
N SER A 108 12.05 -24.29 7.34
CA SER A 108 12.07 -23.53 6.08
C SER A 108 11.41 -22.16 6.22
N GLN A 109 10.44 -22.03 7.14
CA GLN A 109 9.83 -20.75 7.47
C GLN A 109 10.81 -19.82 8.21
N MET A 110 11.62 -20.35 9.13
CA MET A 110 12.61 -19.55 9.87
C MET A 110 13.69 -18.98 8.95
N LEU A 111 14.14 -19.76 7.94
CA LEU A 111 15.09 -19.27 6.95
C LEU A 111 14.50 -18.14 6.11
N ARG A 112 13.25 -18.28 5.64
CA ARG A 112 12.56 -17.21 4.90
C ARG A 112 12.43 -15.96 5.76
N ASP A 113 12.00 -16.11 7.00
CA ASP A 113 11.83 -14.98 7.92
C ASP A 113 13.16 -14.28 8.20
N LYS A 114 14.26 -15.03 8.35
CA LYS A 114 15.62 -14.48 8.48
C LYS A 114 16.01 -13.65 7.26
N VAL A 115 15.79 -14.16 6.05
CA VAL A 115 16.11 -13.44 4.80
C VAL A 115 15.26 -12.18 4.63
N TYR A 116 13.95 -12.25 4.85
CA TYR A 116 13.09 -11.06 4.77
C TYR A 116 13.41 -10.03 5.85
N THR A 117 13.76 -10.46 7.06
CA THR A 117 14.22 -9.57 8.13
C THR A 117 15.52 -8.88 7.74
N MET A 118 16.46 -9.61 7.13
CA MET A 118 17.71 -9.07 6.62
C MET A 118 17.48 -8.03 5.51
N PHE A 119 16.55 -8.27 4.59
CA PHE A 119 16.15 -7.28 3.58
C PHE A 119 15.61 -6.00 4.23
N LYS A 120 14.68 -6.15 5.17
CA LYS A 120 14.09 -5.01 5.91
C LYS A 120 15.15 -4.23 6.67
N ALA A 121 16.11 -4.91 7.30
CA ALA A 121 17.16 -4.29 8.09
C ALA A 121 18.20 -3.58 7.20
N ILE A 122 18.71 -4.22 6.15
CA ILE A 122 19.80 -3.62 5.38
C ILE A 122 19.29 -2.52 4.45
N LEU A 123 18.12 -2.72 3.83
CA LEU A 123 17.57 -1.73 2.91
C LEU A 123 16.85 -0.61 3.66
N PHE A 124 16.04 -0.92 4.68
CA PHE A 124 15.09 0.03 5.25
C PHE A 124 15.28 0.31 6.75
N PHE A 125 16.45 0.02 7.35
CA PHE A 125 16.71 0.42 8.74
C PHE A 125 16.71 1.95 8.89
N SER A 126 17.42 2.65 8.02
CA SER A 126 17.45 4.11 7.95
C SER A 126 16.99 4.57 6.57
N THR A 127 15.72 4.97 6.45
CA THR A 127 15.18 5.58 5.23
C THR A 127 15.38 7.09 5.27
N SER A 128 15.69 7.71 4.12
CA SER A 128 15.77 9.16 4.01
C SER A 128 14.38 9.79 4.11
N LYS A 129 14.28 11.03 4.63
CA LYS A 129 13.01 11.77 4.65
C LYS A 129 12.46 11.97 3.24
N ASN A 130 13.34 12.24 2.28
CA ASN A 130 12.97 12.42 0.87
C ASN A 130 12.27 11.17 0.30
N PHE A 131 12.76 9.97 0.63
CA PHE A 131 12.09 8.74 0.25
C PHE A 131 10.71 8.59 0.92
N GLN A 132 10.60 8.92 2.21
CA GLN A 132 9.32 8.86 2.93
C GLN A 132 8.30 9.83 2.34
N ASP A 133 8.72 11.05 2.02
CA ASP A 133 7.87 12.08 1.40
C ASP A 133 7.44 11.67 0.00
N MET A 134 8.34 11.08 -0.81
CA MET A 134 8.02 10.57 -2.15
C MET A 134 6.97 9.46 -2.10
N ILE A 135 7.13 8.50 -1.19
CA ILE A 135 6.13 7.44 -0.96
C ILE A 135 4.81 8.04 -0.49
N GLN A 136 4.84 9.00 0.44
CA GLN A 136 3.63 9.67 0.93
C GLN A 136 2.88 10.42 -0.18
N GLN A 137 3.58 11.16 -1.04
CA GLN A 137 2.99 11.88 -2.17
C GLN A 137 2.35 10.90 -3.16
N PHE A 138 3.06 9.82 -3.49
CA PHE A 138 2.55 8.78 -4.37
C PHE A 138 1.26 8.14 -3.85
N TYR A 139 1.27 7.67 -2.60
CA TYR A 139 0.07 7.05 -2.00
C TYR A 139 -1.06 8.06 -1.78
N SER A 140 -0.76 9.33 -1.50
CA SER A 140 -1.79 10.38 -1.38
C SER A 140 -2.49 10.59 -2.71
N ARG A 141 -1.73 10.62 -3.81
CA ARG A 141 -2.26 10.78 -5.16
C ARG A 141 -3.13 9.60 -5.58
N THR A 142 -2.65 8.38 -5.40
CA THR A 142 -3.41 7.17 -5.77
C THR A 142 -4.70 7.05 -4.95
N PHE A 143 -4.68 7.44 -3.68
CA PHE A 143 -5.88 7.55 -2.86
C PHE A 143 -6.89 8.57 -3.42
N LYS A 144 -6.44 9.79 -3.73
CA LYS A 144 -7.30 10.84 -4.31
C LYS A 144 -7.94 10.37 -5.62
N ILE A 145 -7.18 9.71 -6.48
CA ILE A 145 -7.67 9.14 -7.74
C ILE A 145 -8.75 8.07 -7.46
N TYR A 146 -8.46 7.13 -6.56
CA TYR A 146 -9.39 6.06 -6.18
C TYR A 146 -10.71 6.61 -5.62
N MET A 147 -10.66 7.58 -4.70
CA MET A 147 -11.86 8.17 -4.13
C MET A 147 -12.73 8.89 -5.17
N LYS A 148 -12.11 9.52 -6.17
CA LYS A 148 -12.85 10.16 -7.27
C LYS A 148 -13.49 9.16 -8.22
N GLN A 149 -12.79 8.06 -8.53
CA GLN A 149 -13.37 6.97 -9.32
C GLN A 149 -14.61 6.39 -8.62
N LYS A 150 -14.55 6.22 -7.30
CA LYS A 150 -15.67 5.70 -6.52
C LYS A 150 -16.83 6.69 -6.39
N LYS A 151 -16.56 8.00 -6.27
CA LYS A 151 -17.62 9.03 -6.32
C LYS A 151 -18.35 9.03 -7.67
N LYS A 152 -17.62 8.97 -8.79
CA LYS A 152 -18.23 8.90 -10.13
C LYS A 152 -19.09 7.65 -10.33
N ALA A 153 -18.68 6.52 -9.76
CA ALA A 153 -19.47 5.29 -9.84
C ALA A 153 -20.81 5.40 -9.10
N ASP A 154 -20.82 6.05 -7.94
CA ASP A 154 -22.03 6.28 -7.15
C ASP A 154 -22.99 7.26 -7.85
N ASP A 155 -22.47 8.35 -8.44
CA ASP A 155 -23.27 9.33 -9.20
C ASP A 155 -23.88 8.73 -10.48
N SER A 156 -23.20 7.77 -11.12
CA SER A 156 -23.71 7.08 -12.33
C SER A 156 -24.70 5.95 -12.05
N GLY A 157 -24.89 5.57 -10.79
CA GLY A 157 -25.77 4.46 -10.37
C GLY A 157 -27.15 4.88 -9.90
N SER A 158 -27.43 6.19 -9.81
CA SER A 158 -28.68 6.74 -9.28
C SER A 158 -29.66 7.19 -10.38
N ASP A 159 -29.93 6.30 -11.33
CA ASP A 159 -30.97 6.46 -12.37
C ASP A 159 -32.14 5.49 -12.13
N CYS A 160 -32.66 5.38 -10.90
CA CYS A 160 -34.01 4.87 -10.61
C CYS A 160 -34.36 4.95 -9.11
N ASP A 161 -34.86 6.08 -8.64
CA ASP A 161 -36.22 6.19 -8.06
C ASP A 161 -36.49 7.64 -7.65
N SER A 162 -37.51 8.25 -8.25
CA SER A 162 -38.02 9.54 -7.80
C SER A 162 -38.79 9.34 -6.49
N SER A 163 -38.22 9.75 -5.38
CA SER A 163 -38.99 10.15 -4.19
C SER A 163 -38.25 11.28 -3.48
N MET A 164 -38.76 12.49 -3.69
CA MET A 164 -38.56 13.73 -2.94
C MET A 164 -37.51 13.69 -1.81
N ASN A 165 -36.36 14.28 -2.09
CA ASN A 165 -35.51 14.87 -1.05
C ASN A 165 -35.12 16.27 -1.53
N GLU A 166 -36.05 17.21 -1.44
CA GLU A 166 -35.75 18.63 -1.56
C GLU A 166 -34.94 19.06 -0.33
N ASN A 167 -33.60 19.02 -0.43
CA ASN A 167 -32.65 19.93 0.24
C ASN A 167 -31.19 19.55 -0.02
N GLU A 168 -30.80 19.47 -1.29
CA GLU A 168 -29.42 19.71 -1.72
C GLU A 168 -29.31 21.16 -2.23
N HIS A 169 -29.43 22.10 -1.29
CA HIS A 169 -28.80 23.40 -1.47
C HIS A 169 -27.30 23.21 -1.26
N GLU A 170 -26.61 22.71 -2.29
CA GLU A 170 -25.21 23.03 -2.50
C GLU A 170 -25.13 24.52 -2.82
N SER A 171 -25.09 25.36 -1.77
CA SER A 171 -24.44 26.65 -1.88
C SER A 171 -22.94 26.42 -1.72
N ASP A 172 -22.36 25.81 -2.76
CA ASP A 172 -20.95 25.94 -3.07
C ASP A 172 -20.75 27.40 -3.49
N SER A 173 -20.64 28.27 -2.49
CA SER A 173 -20.11 29.61 -2.63
C SER A 173 -18.59 29.53 -2.59
N ASP A 174 -18.03 28.81 -3.56
CA ASP A 174 -16.71 29.06 -4.13
C ASP A 174 -16.88 28.96 -5.67
N ASP A 175 -17.22 30.12 -6.23
CA ASP A 175 -16.95 30.54 -7.61
C ASP A 175 -17.52 29.69 -8.78
N ARG A 176 -18.68 30.15 -9.29
CA ARG A 176 -19.07 29.90 -10.68
C ARG A 176 -18.16 30.70 -11.60
N GLY A 177 -17.26 30.01 -12.33
CA GLY A 177 -16.78 30.49 -13.63
C GLY A 177 -15.27 30.44 -13.84
N GLY A 178 -14.75 29.26 -14.16
CA GLY A 178 -13.43 29.11 -14.77
C GLY A 178 -13.31 27.72 -15.37
N ASP A 179 -12.74 27.60 -16.56
CA ASP A 179 -12.24 26.33 -17.08
C ASP A 179 -11.31 25.70 -16.04
N ASP A 180 -11.78 24.71 -15.28
CA ASP A 180 -10.88 23.83 -14.52
C ASP A 180 -10.18 22.91 -15.55
N ALA A 181 -9.18 23.50 -16.21
CA ALA A 181 -8.30 22.85 -17.16
C ALA A 181 -7.56 21.67 -16.54
N GLU A 182 -7.50 21.59 -15.20
CA GLU A 182 -6.80 20.57 -14.44
C GLU A 182 -7.67 19.37 -14.07
N CYS A 183 -7.07 18.19 -14.15
CA CYS A 183 -7.66 16.92 -13.79
C CYS A 183 -7.85 16.87 -12.27
N PRO A 184 -9.05 16.59 -11.77
CA PRO A 184 -9.31 16.60 -10.34
C PRO A 184 -8.49 15.52 -9.58
N GLY A 185 -8.09 14.42 -10.22
CA GLY A 185 -7.20 13.44 -9.60
C GLY A 185 -5.72 13.83 -9.73
N CYS A 186 -5.34 14.08 -10.98
CA CYS A 186 -4.08 14.53 -11.55
C CYS A 186 -3.44 15.83 -11.10
N GLN A 187 -4.28 16.83 -10.80
CA GLN A 187 -3.92 18.26 -10.84
C GLN A 187 -3.13 18.69 -12.11
N SER A 188 -2.99 17.81 -13.11
CA SER A 188 -2.40 18.07 -14.43
C SER A 188 -3.50 18.43 -15.40
N ASN A 189 -3.21 19.14 -16.48
CA ASN A 189 -4.23 19.44 -17.49
C ASN A 189 -5.01 18.19 -17.93
N ARG A 190 -6.31 18.34 -18.23
CA ARG A 190 -7.20 17.22 -18.61
C ARG A 190 -6.66 16.42 -19.79
N ASP A 191 -5.97 17.08 -20.72
CA ASP A 191 -5.32 16.47 -21.89
C ASP A 191 -4.02 15.69 -21.54
N GLN A 192 -3.45 15.93 -20.36
CA GLN A 192 -2.27 15.25 -19.80
C GLN A 192 -2.62 14.49 -18.51
N CYS A 193 -3.84 13.97 -18.43
CA CYS A 193 -4.26 13.17 -17.30
C CYS A 193 -3.54 11.81 -17.27
N TRP A 194 -2.68 11.60 -16.28
CA TRP A 194 -1.97 10.34 -16.04
C TRP A 194 -2.63 9.47 -14.95
N CYS A 195 -3.91 9.69 -14.61
CA CYS A 195 -4.59 8.95 -13.53
C CYS A 195 -4.66 7.43 -13.76
N LEU A 196 -4.83 6.98 -15.01
CA LEU A 196 -4.84 5.55 -15.33
C LEU A 196 -3.44 4.96 -15.15
N CYS A 197 -2.42 5.62 -15.70
CA CYS A 197 -1.02 5.25 -15.51
C CYS A 197 -0.68 5.17 -14.01
N ALA A 198 -1.01 6.19 -13.21
CA ALA A 198 -0.77 6.20 -11.77
C ALA A 198 -1.32 4.95 -11.05
N MET A 199 -2.52 4.50 -11.42
CA MET A 199 -3.15 3.32 -10.83
C MET A 199 -2.47 2.02 -11.27
N GLU A 200 -2.02 1.93 -12.53
CA GLU A 200 -1.21 0.79 -13.01
C GLU A 200 0.16 0.73 -12.31
N GLN A 201 0.86 1.88 -12.20
CA GLN A 201 2.13 1.97 -11.48
C GLN A 201 1.93 1.58 -10.00
N PHE A 202 0.82 1.99 -9.39
CA PHE A 202 0.45 1.63 -8.04
C PHE A 202 0.23 0.13 -7.84
N GLN A 203 -0.46 -0.52 -8.78
CA GLN A 203 -0.65 -1.97 -8.72
C GLN A 203 0.68 -2.71 -8.89
N GLN A 204 1.54 -2.24 -9.79
CA GLN A 204 2.87 -2.81 -9.99
C GLN A 204 3.76 -2.64 -8.76
N LEU A 205 3.79 -1.46 -8.16
CA LEU A 205 4.57 -1.19 -6.95
C LEU A 205 4.05 -2.00 -5.77
N SER A 206 2.73 -2.05 -5.59
CA SER A 206 2.10 -2.89 -4.57
C SER A 206 2.48 -4.35 -4.76
N ASN A 207 2.47 -4.88 -6.00
CA ASN A 207 2.89 -6.25 -6.29
C ASN A 207 4.36 -6.50 -5.92
N ILE A 208 5.26 -5.56 -6.20
CA ILE A 208 6.67 -5.63 -5.81
C ILE A 208 6.80 -5.66 -4.28
N PHE A 209 6.09 -4.79 -3.56
CA PHE A 209 6.11 -4.76 -2.10
C PHE A 209 5.55 -6.02 -1.45
N HIS A 210 4.51 -6.63 -2.02
CA HIS A 210 4.01 -7.92 -1.55
C HIS A 210 5.04 -9.03 -1.75
N ARG A 211 5.64 -9.12 -2.95
CA ARG A 211 6.67 -10.14 -3.25
C ARG A 211 7.90 -10.02 -2.35
N LEU A 212 8.32 -8.80 -2.01
CA LEU A 212 9.47 -8.57 -1.12
C LEU A 212 9.11 -8.55 0.37
N ASN A 213 7.82 -8.72 0.74
CA ASN A 213 7.33 -8.58 2.11
C ASN A 213 7.71 -7.21 2.73
N LEU A 214 7.67 -6.13 1.94
CA LEU A 214 8.07 -4.78 2.37
C LEU A 214 6.89 -3.87 2.67
N LEU A 215 5.67 -4.31 2.35
CA LEU A 215 4.48 -3.46 2.37
C LEU A 215 4.24 -2.83 3.76
N GLU A 216 4.24 -3.63 4.83
CA GLU A 216 4.07 -3.11 6.20
C GLU A 216 5.21 -2.19 6.62
N ARG A 217 6.45 -2.51 6.23
CA ARG A 217 7.64 -1.75 6.65
C ARG A 217 7.74 -0.39 5.98
N VAL A 218 7.36 -0.31 4.71
CA VAL A 218 7.55 0.89 3.86
C VAL A 218 6.28 1.72 3.76
N CYS A 219 5.11 1.07 3.68
CA CYS A 219 3.86 1.76 3.33
C CYS A 219 3.01 2.12 4.56
N SER A 220 3.15 1.42 5.68
CA SER A 220 2.28 1.61 6.86
C SER A 220 2.28 3.05 7.37
N ASP A 221 3.45 3.67 7.51
CA ASP A 221 3.57 5.03 8.04
C ASP A 221 3.00 6.07 7.06
N ALA A 222 3.32 5.94 5.77
CA ALA A 222 2.80 6.80 4.72
C ALA A 222 1.27 6.73 4.65
N VAL A 223 0.72 5.52 4.61
CA VAL A 223 -0.73 5.25 4.59
C VAL A 223 -1.40 5.84 5.83
N THR A 224 -0.87 5.59 7.03
CA THR A 224 -1.43 6.12 8.28
C THR A 224 -1.48 7.64 8.25
N THR A 225 -0.39 8.28 7.82
CA THR A 225 -0.31 9.75 7.75
C THR A 225 -1.30 10.33 6.75
N ILE A 226 -1.46 9.70 5.58
CA ILE A 226 -2.45 10.11 4.58
C ILE A 226 -3.86 10.00 5.14
N LEU A 227 -4.18 8.87 5.78
CA LEU A 227 -5.50 8.65 6.37
C LEU A 227 -5.82 9.71 7.43
N HIS A 228 -4.90 9.99 8.35
CA HIS A 228 -5.09 10.99 9.40
C HIS A 228 -5.33 12.38 8.80
N LYS A 229 -4.45 12.84 7.90
CA LYS A 229 -4.59 14.15 7.23
C LYS A 229 -5.93 14.28 6.50
N MET A 230 -6.36 13.22 5.81
CA MET A 230 -7.60 13.28 5.04
C MET A 230 -8.86 13.24 5.89
N ILE A 231 -8.84 12.52 7.01
CA ILE A 231 -9.92 12.56 8.00
C ILE A 231 -10.01 13.96 8.58
N GLU A 232 -8.88 14.57 8.95
CA GLU A 232 -8.82 15.94 9.45
C GLU A 232 -9.36 16.95 8.44
N GLU A 233 -8.86 16.96 7.21
CA GLU A 233 -9.32 17.87 6.14
C GLU A 233 -10.83 17.71 5.85
N ARG A 234 -11.34 16.48 5.83
CA ARG A 234 -12.77 16.24 5.58
C ARG A 234 -13.62 16.69 6.76
N MET A 235 -13.16 16.46 7.99
CA MET A 235 -13.89 16.85 9.19
C MET A 235 -13.96 18.38 9.30
N GLU A 236 -12.84 19.06 9.07
CA GLU A 236 -12.75 20.52 9.09
C GLU A 236 -13.68 21.16 8.05
N LYS A 237 -13.75 20.58 6.84
CA LYS A 237 -14.58 21.13 5.75
C LYS A 237 -16.07 20.85 5.90
N LYS A 238 -16.47 19.66 6.37
CA LYS A 238 -17.87 19.23 6.41
C LYS A 238 -18.54 19.39 7.77
N CYS A 239 -17.81 19.23 8.86
CA CYS A 239 -18.42 19.14 10.19
C CYS A 239 -18.35 20.46 10.96
N ARG A 240 -17.38 21.33 10.65
CA ARG A 240 -17.15 22.56 11.41
C ARG A 240 -18.26 23.57 11.14
N GLY A 241 -18.87 24.08 12.20
CA GLY A 241 -19.97 25.05 12.11
C GLY A 241 -21.32 24.49 11.65
N GLU A 242 -21.41 23.25 11.16
CA GLU A 242 -22.67 22.61 10.78
C GLU A 242 -23.21 21.72 11.92
N TYR A 243 -24.35 22.12 12.50
CA TYR A 243 -24.96 21.44 13.66
C TYR A 243 -26.33 20.79 13.39
N GLU A 244 -26.94 21.09 12.25
CA GLU A 244 -28.31 20.69 11.90
C GLU A 244 -28.37 19.28 11.28
N ARG A 245 -27.22 18.70 10.90
CA ARG A 245 -27.11 17.38 10.27
C ARG A 245 -26.18 16.45 11.04
N SER A 246 -26.48 15.15 10.99
CA SER A 246 -25.59 14.11 11.54
C SER A 246 -24.71 13.55 10.41
N PHE A 247 -23.40 13.71 10.54
CA PHE A 247 -22.42 13.25 9.55
C PHE A 247 -21.95 11.80 9.78
N LEU A 248 -22.44 11.14 10.82
CA LEU A 248 -21.96 9.80 11.22
C LEU A 248 -22.25 8.74 10.14
N GLY A 249 -23.42 8.78 9.49
CA GLY A 249 -23.79 7.85 8.43
C GLY A 249 -22.90 7.99 7.19
N GLU A 250 -22.81 9.21 6.64
CA GLU A 250 -21.93 9.52 5.51
C GLU A 250 -20.47 9.15 5.78
N PHE A 251 -20.02 9.36 7.03
CA PHE A 251 -18.66 9.03 7.41
C PHE A 251 -18.44 7.52 7.47
N GLN A 252 -19.38 6.74 8.01
CA GLN A 252 -19.29 5.27 8.00
C GLN A 252 -19.19 4.71 6.58
N GLU A 253 -20.02 5.20 5.65
CA GLU A 253 -19.92 4.83 4.23
C GLU A 253 -18.58 5.25 3.62
N TRP A 254 -18.08 6.43 3.97
CA TRP A 254 -16.76 6.87 3.53
C TRP A 254 -15.64 5.98 4.07
N ILE A 255 -15.70 5.53 5.33
CA ILE A 255 -14.76 4.56 5.88
C ILE A 255 -14.77 3.28 5.07
N GLU A 256 -15.93 2.77 4.61
CA GLU A 256 -15.94 1.59 3.74
C GLU A 256 -15.18 1.82 2.44
N LYS A 257 -15.29 3.03 1.85
CA LYS A 257 -14.54 3.39 0.65
C LYS A 257 -13.04 3.37 0.93
N VAL A 258 -12.62 3.95 2.05
CA VAL A 258 -11.22 3.95 2.52
C VAL A 258 -10.70 2.54 2.77
N ILE A 259 -11.47 1.69 3.45
CA ILE A 259 -11.11 0.30 3.72
C ILE A 259 -11.02 -0.49 2.41
N GLY A 260 -11.88 -0.19 1.42
CA GLY A 260 -11.75 -0.74 0.08
C GLY A 260 -10.46 -0.33 -0.63
N TRP A 261 -9.98 0.90 -0.43
CA TRP A 261 -8.66 1.30 -0.96
C TRP A 261 -7.53 0.57 -0.22
N LEU A 262 -7.60 0.49 1.10
CA LEU A 262 -6.61 -0.26 1.90
C LEU A 262 -6.58 -1.73 1.49
N SER A 263 -7.74 -2.32 1.19
CA SER A 263 -7.81 -3.67 0.61
C SER A 263 -7.01 -3.75 -0.69
N LYS A 264 -7.07 -2.77 -1.59
CA LYS A 264 -6.26 -2.76 -2.82
C LYS A 264 -4.77 -2.53 -2.57
N VAL A 265 -4.41 -1.80 -1.51
CA VAL A 265 -3.01 -1.59 -1.10
C VAL A 265 -2.41 -2.86 -0.49
N PHE A 266 -3.17 -3.55 0.37
CA PHE A 266 -2.71 -4.65 1.22
C PHE A 266 -3.12 -6.05 0.76
N LEU A 267 -4.00 -6.16 -0.23
CA LEU A 267 -4.40 -7.43 -0.82
C LEU A 267 -4.20 -7.36 -2.34
N GLN A 268 -3.54 -8.37 -2.88
CA GLN A 268 -3.48 -8.56 -4.33
C GLN A 268 -4.88 -8.91 -4.85
N ASP A 269 -5.35 -8.14 -5.83
CA ASP A 269 -6.47 -8.54 -6.69
C ASP A 269 -6.04 -9.77 -7.51
N GLY A 270 -6.16 -11.00 -6.98
CA GLY A 270 -6.21 -12.18 -7.86
C GLY A 270 -5.77 -13.57 -7.43
N THR A 271 -5.29 -13.87 -6.23
CA THR A 271 -4.78 -15.26 -5.97
C THR A 271 -5.28 -15.97 -4.72
N VAL A 272 -5.94 -15.29 -3.78
CA VAL A 272 -6.55 -15.98 -2.65
C VAL A 272 -7.93 -15.37 -2.39
N PRO A 273 -9.03 -16.16 -2.44
CA PRO A 273 -10.31 -15.68 -1.93
C PRO A 273 -10.15 -15.21 -0.48
N PRO A 274 -11.03 -14.35 0.04
CA PRO A 274 -10.93 -13.79 1.39
C PRO A 274 -11.27 -14.84 2.48
N THR A 275 -10.58 -15.97 2.48
CA THR A 275 -10.77 -17.12 3.38
C THR A 275 -9.61 -17.32 4.36
N THR A 276 -8.48 -16.62 4.22
CA THR A 276 -7.46 -16.61 5.27
C THR A 276 -7.94 -15.71 6.43
N PRO A 277 -8.06 -16.23 7.66
CA PRO A 277 -8.57 -15.45 8.81
C PRO A 277 -7.72 -14.21 9.11
N GLU A 278 -6.43 -14.25 8.79
CA GLU A 278 -5.45 -13.18 9.05
C GLU A 278 -5.68 -11.91 8.22
N THR A 279 -6.04 -12.04 6.94
CA THR A 279 -6.36 -10.88 6.07
C THR A 279 -7.67 -10.20 6.47
N SER A 280 -8.64 -10.97 6.96
CA SER A 280 -9.83 -10.41 7.60
C SER A 280 -9.49 -9.65 8.89
N CYS A 281 -8.48 -10.11 9.64
CA CYS A 281 -8.07 -9.50 10.90
C CYS A 281 -7.30 -8.20 10.70
N THR A 282 -6.42 -8.09 9.69
CA THR A 282 -5.70 -6.84 9.38
C THR A 282 -6.66 -5.75 8.91
N LEU A 283 -7.59 -6.04 8.00
CA LEU A 283 -8.60 -5.08 7.57
C LEU A 283 -9.54 -4.66 8.71
N LYS A 284 -9.93 -5.59 9.59
CA LYS A 284 -10.69 -5.26 10.81
C LYS A 284 -9.90 -4.34 11.74
N ARG A 285 -8.59 -4.57 11.89
CA ARG A 285 -7.72 -3.71 12.70
C ARG A 285 -7.62 -2.30 12.12
N TRP A 286 -7.45 -2.18 10.80
CA TRP A 286 -7.47 -0.90 10.10
C TRP A 286 -8.80 -0.18 10.24
N ARG A 287 -9.93 -0.90 10.08
CA ARG A 287 -11.27 -0.36 10.30
C ARG A 287 -11.42 0.21 11.71
N CYS A 288 -11.04 -0.58 12.72
CA CYS A 288 -11.07 -0.15 14.12
C CYS A 288 -10.18 1.08 14.35
N HIS A 289 -8.98 1.08 13.77
CA HIS A 289 -8.04 2.20 13.89
C HIS A 289 -8.62 3.51 13.30
N VAL A 290 -9.12 3.45 12.07
CA VAL A 290 -9.71 4.61 11.37
C VAL A 290 -10.95 5.12 12.09
N GLN A 291 -11.84 4.22 12.53
CA GLN A 291 -13.03 4.59 13.30
C GLN A 291 -12.67 5.26 14.62
N ARG A 292 -11.71 4.69 15.38
CA ARG A 292 -11.28 5.26 16.66
C ARG A 292 -10.64 6.64 16.47
N PHE A 293 -9.81 6.80 15.45
CA PHE A 293 -9.19 8.09 15.15
C PHE A 293 -10.25 9.14 14.81
N PHE A 294 -11.22 8.79 13.97
CA PHE A 294 -12.34 9.67 13.65
C PHE A 294 -13.15 10.05 14.87
N TYR A 295 -13.64 9.09 15.67
CA TYR A 295 -14.49 9.40 16.82
C TYR A 295 -13.76 10.29 17.82
N ARG A 296 -12.44 10.10 18.00
CA ARG A 296 -11.62 10.97 18.83
C ARG A 296 -11.61 12.40 18.27
N LEU A 297 -11.34 12.55 16.97
CA LEU A 297 -11.29 13.87 16.33
C LEU A 297 -12.67 14.55 16.36
N TYR A 298 -13.72 13.84 15.97
CA TYR A 298 -15.09 14.33 15.93
C TYR A 298 -15.59 14.75 17.32
N ALA A 299 -15.31 13.95 18.36
CA ALA A 299 -15.64 14.32 19.73
C ALA A 299 -14.87 15.57 20.19
N SER A 300 -13.56 15.66 19.89
CA SER A 300 -12.76 16.85 20.21
C SER A 300 -13.34 18.12 19.57
N MET A 301 -13.66 18.09 18.28
CA MET A 301 -14.30 19.22 17.58
C MET A 301 -15.66 19.57 18.21
N ARG A 302 -16.53 18.58 18.46
CA ARG A 302 -17.85 18.84 19.06
C ARG A 302 -17.77 19.38 20.49
N ILE A 303 -16.72 19.02 21.24
CA ILE A 303 -16.44 19.61 22.56
C ILE A 303 -16.01 21.07 22.42
N GLU A 304 -15.14 21.39 21.45
CA GLU A 304 -14.72 22.77 21.18
C GLU A 304 -15.89 23.66 20.74
N GLU A 305 -16.82 23.11 19.95
CA GLU A 305 -18.00 23.82 19.45
C GLU A 305 -19.22 23.72 20.37
N LEU A 306 -19.11 23.04 21.51
CA LEU A 306 -20.24 22.70 22.39
C LEU A 306 -21.05 23.94 22.81
N PHE A 307 -20.36 25.07 23.06
CA PHE A 307 -21.02 26.32 23.41
C PHE A 307 -21.93 26.84 22.29
N ASN A 308 -21.45 26.79 21.04
CA ASN A 308 -22.24 27.20 19.87
C ASN A 308 -23.41 26.23 19.64
N ILE A 309 -23.17 24.94 19.79
CA ILE A 309 -24.21 23.91 19.71
C ILE A 309 -25.32 24.18 20.74
N ILE A 310 -24.99 24.49 21.99
CA ILE A 310 -25.99 24.80 23.03
C ILE A 310 -26.75 26.10 22.72
N ARG A 311 -26.05 27.13 22.23
CA ARG A 311 -26.66 28.40 21.82
C ARG A 311 -27.72 28.19 20.73
N ASP A 312 -27.43 27.31 19.78
CA ASP A 312 -28.26 27.08 18.59
C ASP A 312 -29.29 25.95 18.81
N PHE A 313 -29.53 25.54 20.07
CA PHE A 313 -30.57 24.58 20.44
C PHE A 313 -31.97 25.21 20.28
N PRO A 314 -32.97 24.53 19.66
CA PRO A 314 -33.07 23.08 19.42
C PRO A 314 -32.62 22.58 18.04
N GLU A 315 -32.27 23.46 17.10
CA GLU A 315 -31.89 23.10 15.73
C GLU A 315 -30.61 22.25 15.69
N SER A 316 -29.70 22.47 16.64
CA SER A 316 -28.44 21.74 16.81
C SER A 316 -28.54 20.34 17.43
N LYS A 317 -29.76 19.85 17.71
CA LYS A 317 -30.00 18.54 18.34
C LYS A 317 -29.35 17.35 17.62
N PRO A 318 -29.25 17.30 16.28
CA PRO A 318 -28.54 16.24 15.56
C PRO A 318 -27.04 16.17 15.84
N ALA A 319 -26.38 17.29 16.15
CA ALA A 319 -24.94 17.31 16.48
C ALA A 319 -24.61 16.68 17.85
N MET A 320 -25.59 16.58 18.75
CA MET A 320 -25.43 15.94 20.07
C MET A 320 -25.74 14.44 20.09
N LYS A 321 -26.25 13.87 19.00
CA LYS A 321 -26.64 12.45 18.89
C LYS A 321 -25.59 11.62 18.16
#